data_AF-A0A7J4JT99-F1
#
_entry.id   AF-A0A7J4JT99-F1
#
_cell.length_a   1.000
_cell.length_b   1.000
_cell.length_c   1.000
_cell.angle_alpha   90.00
_cell.angle_beta   90.00
_cell.angle_gamma   90.00
#
_symmetry.space_group_name_H-M   'P 1'
#
loop_
_entity.id
_entity.type
_entity.pdbx_description
1 polymer ?
#
loop_
_entity_poly.entity_id
_entity_poly.type
_entity_poly.pdbx_seq_one_letter_code
_entity_poly.pdbx_strand_id
1 'polypeptide(L)'
;MDRQPAKRRPKAGRWGKRKKDRRDWKAYNEKQVRWAEFLLPLKLAEQWQPDLDGINHSKIGRPYEYPEALVECLGFWKSFCKMDYRTTQGIGRQMVVFLKIPASPHSITICRRLSWGGNCI
;
A
#
# COMPACT_ATOMS: atom_id res chain seq x y z
N MET A 1 61.63 -23.89 2.93
CA MET A 1 61.43 -22.81 1.93
C MET A 1 60.35 -21.89 2.47
N ASP A 2 60.73 -20.88 3.23
CA ASP A 2 59.78 -19.95 3.85
C ASP A 2 59.26 -18.95 2.81
N ARG A 3 57.94 -18.94 2.60
CA ARG A 3 57.29 -17.93 1.75
C ARG A 3 57.29 -16.60 2.48
N GLN A 4 57.98 -15.60 1.92
CA GLN A 4 57.89 -14.23 2.40
C GLN A 4 56.44 -13.70 2.26
N PRO A 5 55.90 -13.01 3.28
CA PRO A 5 54.54 -12.46 3.21
C PRO A 5 54.47 -11.31 2.20
N ALA A 6 53.42 -11.31 1.37
CA ALA A 6 53.22 -10.30 0.33
C ALA A 6 53.07 -8.89 0.93
N LYS A 7 53.88 -7.94 0.44
CA LYS A 7 53.79 -6.51 0.82
C LYS A 7 52.41 -5.94 0.44
N ARG A 8 51.62 -5.53 1.44
CA ARG A 8 50.33 -4.85 1.22
C ARG A 8 50.59 -3.49 0.56
N ARG A 9 50.05 -3.26 -0.65
CA ARG A 9 50.11 -1.94 -1.29
C ARG A 9 49.34 -0.92 -0.44
N PRO A 10 49.84 0.32 -0.27
CA PRO A 10 49.10 1.36 0.42
C PRO A 10 47.81 1.66 -0.36
N LYS A 11 46.68 1.73 0.34
CA LYS A 11 45.41 2.12 -0.29
C LYS A 11 45.58 3.54 -0.82
N ALA A 12 45.45 3.71 -2.13
CA ALA A 12 45.42 5.03 -2.75
C ALA A 12 44.35 5.88 -2.04
N GLY A 13 44.74 7.08 -1.60
CA GLY A 13 43.83 8.00 -0.93
C GLY A 13 42.61 8.29 -1.81
N ARG A 14 41.42 8.33 -1.20
CA ARG A 14 40.16 8.59 -1.91
C ARG A 14 40.25 9.94 -2.65
N TRP A 15 40.07 9.92 -3.97
CA TRP A 15 40.04 11.14 -4.77
C TRP A 15 38.73 11.93 -4.52
N GLY A 16 38.83 13.24 -4.30
CA GLY A 16 37.69 14.15 -4.09
C GLY A 16 37.27 14.37 -2.62
N LYS A 17 36.45 15.41 -2.39
CA LYS A 17 35.96 15.78 -1.04
C LYS A 17 35.03 14.69 -0.49
N ARG A 18 35.09 14.43 0.83
CA ARG A 18 34.18 13.50 1.51
C ARG A 18 32.75 14.03 1.39
N LYS A 19 31.93 13.37 0.56
CA LYS A 19 30.50 13.72 0.41
C LYS A 19 29.79 13.47 1.75
N LYS A 20 29.42 14.54 2.43
CA LYS A 20 28.58 14.47 3.64
C LYS A 20 27.14 14.38 3.17
N ASP A 21 26.52 13.23 3.37
CA ASP A 21 25.10 13.08 3.04
C ASP A 21 24.28 13.92 4.03
N ARG A 22 23.47 14.84 3.50
CA ARG A 22 22.57 15.69 4.29
C ARG A 22 21.14 15.14 4.32
N ARG A 23 20.89 13.98 3.69
CA ARG A 23 19.57 13.35 3.64
C ARG A 23 19.24 12.68 4.96
N ASP A 24 18.03 12.96 5.45
CA ASP A 24 17.43 12.20 6.54
C ASP A 24 16.83 10.90 6.00
N TRP A 25 17.66 9.86 5.96
CA TRP A 25 17.26 8.53 5.53
C TRP A 25 16.19 7.91 6.44
N LYS A 26 16.13 8.30 7.72
CA LYS A 26 15.16 7.75 8.66
C LYS A 26 13.75 8.24 8.30
N ALA A 27 13.60 9.55 8.09
CA ALA A 27 12.33 10.13 7.67
C ALA A 27 11.87 9.62 6.28
N TYR A 28 12.81 9.40 5.36
CA TYR A 28 12.49 8.85 4.03
C TYR A 28 12.00 7.40 4.09
N ASN A 29 12.69 6.55 4.87
CA ASN A 29 12.31 5.15 5.01
C ASN A 29 10.97 5.01 5.73
N GLU A 30 10.70 5.80 6.76
CA GLU A 30 9.40 5.80 7.44
C GLU A 30 8.24 6.16 6.49
N LYS A 31 8.45 7.09 5.55
CA LYS A 31 7.44 7.36 4.52
C LYS A 31 7.15 6.09 3.72
N GLN A 32 8.18 5.41 3.21
CA GLN A 32 8.00 4.19 2.42
C GLN A 32 7.26 3.08 3.19
N VAL A 33 7.54 2.92 4.49
CA VAL A 33 6.82 1.96 5.34
C VAL A 33 5.34 2.32 5.43
N ARG A 34 5.00 3.61 5.65
CA ARG A 34 3.60 4.07 5.66
C ARG A 34 2.90 3.84 4.32
N TRP A 35 3.59 4.02 3.19
CA TRP A 35 3.03 3.70 1.87
C TRP A 35 2.75 2.19 1.71
N ALA A 36 3.62 1.32 2.24
CA ALA A 36 3.41 -0.12 2.20
C ALA A 36 2.24 -0.57 3.08
N GLU A 37 2.08 0.02 4.26
CA GLU A 37 0.92 -0.22 5.14
C GLU A 37 -0.41 0.18 4.48
N PHE A 38 -0.41 1.28 3.73
CA PHE A 38 -1.58 1.72 2.96
C PHE A 38 -1.90 0.80 1.77
N LEU A 39 -0.86 0.27 1.10
CA LEU A 39 -1.01 -0.63 -0.05
C LEU A 39 -1.60 -1.99 0.34
N LEU A 40 -1.27 -2.46 1.53
CA LEU A 40 -1.64 -3.77 2.06
C LEU A 40 -2.17 -3.61 3.48
N PRO A 41 -3.43 -3.18 3.65
CA PRO A 41 -4.02 -3.04 4.97
C PRO A 41 -4.29 -4.43 5.57
N LEU A 42 -3.27 -5.08 6.13
CA LEU A 42 -3.38 -6.43 6.71
C LEU A 42 -4.35 -6.46 7.91
N LYS A 43 -4.57 -5.32 8.55
CA LYS A 43 -5.52 -5.15 9.67
C LYS A 43 -6.97 -5.00 9.23
N LEU A 44 -7.26 -5.03 7.93
CA LEU A 44 -8.60 -4.85 7.40
C LEU A 44 -9.60 -5.90 7.94
N ALA A 45 -9.15 -7.13 8.20
CA ALA A 45 -9.99 -8.17 8.78
C ALA A 45 -10.35 -7.87 10.25
N GLU A 46 -9.39 -7.35 11.03
CA GLU A 46 -9.58 -7.03 12.45
C GLU A 46 -10.49 -5.81 12.64
N GLN A 47 -10.37 -4.81 11.75
CA GLN A 47 -11.09 -3.54 11.84
C GLN A 47 -12.43 -3.53 11.07
N TRP A 48 -12.80 -4.65 10.45
CA TRP A 48 -13.96 -4.71 9.56
C TRP A 48 -15.26 -4.21 10.19
N GLN A 49 -15.62 -4.76 11.36
CA GLN A 49 -16.89 -4.43 12.03
C GLN A 49 -16.86 -3.03 12.69
N PRO A 50 -15.81 -2.63 13.43
CA PRO A 50 -15.69 -1.27 13.96
C PRO A 50 -15.77 -0.18 12.89
N ASP A 51 -15.09 -0.38 11.75
CA ASP A 51 -15.10 0.59 10.65
C ASP A 51 -16.50 0.70 10.03
N LEU A 52 -17.18 -0.43 9.84
CA LEU A 52 -18.55 -0.46 9.31
C LEU A 52 -19.55 0.22 10.26
N ASP A 53 -19.46 -0.05 11.55
CA ASP A 53 -20.34 0.55 12.55
C ASP A 53 -20.13 2.06 12.62
N GLY A 54 -18.87 2.52 12.53
CA GLY A 54 -18.53 3.94 12.48
C GLY A 54 -19.17 4.66 11.29
N ILE A 55 -19.00 4.15 10.06
CA ILE A 55 -19.55 4.82 8.86
C ILE A 55 -21.06 4.66 8.70
N ASN A 56 -21.66 3.65 9.33
CA ASN A 56 -23.09 3.39 9.27
C ASN A 56 -23.87 4.07 10.40
N HIS A 57 -23.21 4.48 11.49
CA HIS A 57 -23.88 5.02 12.68
C HIS A 57 -24.85 6.16 12.38
N SER A 58 -24.46 7.09 11.49
CA SER A 58 -25.27 8.25 11.13
C SER A 58 -25.88 8.16 9.72
N LYS A 59 -25.90 6.96 9.12
CA LYS A 59 -26.32 6.80 7.72
C LYS A 59 -27.82 6.54 7.62
N ILE A 60 -28.52 7.42 6.90
CA ILE A 60 -29.94 7.26 6.60
C ILE A 60 -30.07 6.53 5.25
N GLY A 61 -30.61 5.31 5.26
CA GLY A 61 -30.79 4.46 4.06
C GLY A 61 -30.08 3.11 4.16
N ARG A 62 -29.76 2.48 3.01
CA ARG A 62 -29.09 1.16 3.00
C ARG A 62 -27.69 1.26 3.63
N PRO A 63 -27.38 0.48 4.68
CA PRO A 63 -26.05 0.43 5.28
C PRO A 63 -24.97 0.05 4.26
N TYR A 64 -23.74 0.50 4.51
CA TYR A 64 -22.56 0.03 3.80
C TYR A 64 -22.19 -1.39 4.25
N GLU A 65 -21.80 -2.22 3.29
CA GLU A 65 -21.36 -3.62 3.52
C GLU A 65 -19.84 -3.77 3.53
N TYR A 66 -19.12 -2.76 3.04
CA TYR A 66 -17.66 -2.77 2.90
C TYR A 66 -17.07 -1.56 3.63
N PRO A 67 -16.01 -1.75 4.44
CA PRO A 67 -15.33 -0.67 5.14
C PRO A 67 -14.66 0.28 4.14
N GLU A 68 -14.45 1.52 4.56
CA GLU A 68 -13.86 2.57 3.72
C GLU A 68 -12.41 2.23 3.33
N ALA A 69 -11.61 1.72 4.27
CA ALA A 69 -10.23 1.30 4.04
C ALA A 69 -10.08 0.28 2.89
N LEU A 70 -11.04 -0.63 2.71
CA LEU A 70 -11.01 -1.59 1.60
C LEU A 70 -11.19 -0.87 0.26
N VAL A 71 -12.11 0.07 0.23
CA VAL A 71 -12.44 0.84 -0.98
C VAL A 71 -11.30 1.77 -1.33
N GLU A 72 -10.66 2.40 -0.36
CA GLU A 72 -9.45 3.20 -0.54
C GLU A 72 -8.29 2.36 -1.08
N CYS A 73 -8.05 1.18 -0.51
CA CYS A 73 -7.03 0.26 -1.00
C CYS A 73 -7.28 -0.12 -2.47
N LEU A 74 -8.52 -0.48 -2.82
CA LEU A 74 -8.88 -0.79 -4.20
C LEU A 74 -8.80 0.45 -5.11
N GLY A 75 -9.11 1.64 -4.58
CA GLY A 75 -8.95 2.91 -5.28
C GLY A 75 -7.51 3.30 -5.54
N PHE A 76 -6.60 2.93 -4.64
CA PHE A 76 -5.18 3.05 -4.86
C PHE A 76 -4.74 2.18 -6.05
N TRP A 77 -5.10 0.88 -6.06
CA TRP A 77 -4.78 0.00 -7.19
C TRP A 77 -5.38 0.52 -8.50
N LYS A 78 -6.61 1.04 -8.48
CA LYS A 78 -7.25 1.67 -9.62
C LYS A 78 -6.49 2.90 -10.14
N SER A 79 -6.10 3.81 -9.25
CA SER A 79 -5.54 5.12 -9.61
C SER A 79 -4.05 5.09 -9.84
N PHE A 80 -3.30 4.46 -8.93
CA PHE A 80 -1.83 4.39 -8.98
C PHE A 80 -1.34 3.39 -10.01
N CYS A 81 -1.91 2.18 -10.03
CA CYS A 81 -1.55 1.17 -11.03
C CYS A 81 -2.35 1.30 -12.33
N LYS A 82 -3.25 2.28 -12.43
CA LYS A 82 -4.09 2.56 -13.61
C LYS A 82 -4.87 1.33 -14.11
N MET A 83 -5.26 0.45 -13.20
CA MET A 83 -6.02 -0.76 -13.54
C MET A 83 -7.47 -0.41 -13.91
N ASP A 84 -8.19 -1.31 -14.59
CA ASP A 84 -9.62 -1.18 -14.80
C ASP A 84 -10.41 -1.65 -13.56
N TYR A 85 -11.70 -1.28 -13.48
CA TYR A 85 -12.53 -1.64 -12.32
C TYR A 85 -12.78 -3.15 -12.20
N ARG A 86 -12.72 -3.93 -13.28
CA ARG A 86 -12.91 -5.38 -13.23
C ARG A 86 -11.66 -6.08 -12.70
N THR A 87 -10.47 -5.67 -13.15
CA THR A 87 -9.20 -6.14 -12.58
C THR A 87 -9.11 -5.81 -11.09
N THR A 88 -9.50 -4.59 -10.71
CA THR A 88 -9.55 -4.16 -9.31
C THR A 88 -10.50 -5.05 -8.47
N GLN A 89 -11.66 -5.40 -9.02
CA GLN A 89 -12.57 -6.37 -8.38
C GLN A 89 -11.91 -7.76 -8.24
N GLY A 90 -11.14 -8.21 -9.24
CA GLY A 90 -10.36 -9.45 -9.18
C GLY A 90 -9.34 -9.45 -8.03
N ILE A 91 -8.64 -8.33 -7.83
CA ILE A 91 -7.72 -8.13 -6.71
C ILE A 91 -8.47 -8.24 -5.38
N GLY A 92 -9.60 -7.55 -5.23
CA GLY A 92 -10.43 -7.64 -4.03
C GLY A 92 -10.89 -9.08 -3.72
N ARG A 93 -11.26 -9.87 -4.74
CA ARG A 93 -11.59 -11.29 -4.57
C ARG A 93 -10.41 -12.11 -4.07
N GLN A 94 -9.20 -11.84 -4.53
CA GLN A 94 -8.00 -12.51 -4.01
C GLN A 94 -7.69 -12.06 -2.57
N MET A 95 -7.90 -10.78 -2.24
CA MET A 95 -7.73 -10.28 -0.88
C MET A 95 -8.67 -10.98 0.12
N VAL A 96 -9.89 -11.35 -0.28
CA VAL A 96 -10.80 -12.20 0.51
C VAL A 96 -10.13 -13.51 0.92
N VAL A 97 -9.47 -14.17 -0.02
CA VAL A 97 -8.79 -15.45 0.24
C VAL A 97 -7.56 -15.27 1.12
N PHE A 98 -6.70 -14.29 0.81
CA PHE A 98 -5.43 -14.09 1.51
C PHE A 98 -5.59 -13.49 2.91
N LEU A 99 -6.48 -12.50 3.07
CA LEU A 99 -6.68 -11.76 4.32
C LEU A 99 -7.83 -12.33 5.15
N LYS A 100 -8.56 -13.33 4.64
CA LYS A 100 -9.75 -13.93 5.29
C LYS A 100 -10.82 -12.88 5.65
N ILE A 101 -10.93 -11.84 4.82
CA ILE A 101 -11.95 -10.79 4.97
C ILE A 101 -13.29 -11.33 4.46
N PRO A 102 -14.44 -10.86 4.98
CA PRO A 102 -15.72 -11.52 4.74
C PRO A 102 -16.23 -11.36 3.30
N ALA A 103 -15.95 -10.25 2.62
CA ALA A 103 -16.43 -10.02 1.26
C ALA A 103 -15.57 -9.00 0.49
N SER A 104 -15.71 -8.99 -0.83
CA SER A 104 -15.11 -7.97 -1.71
C SER A 104 -16.19 -7.25 -2.51
N PRO A 105 -16.11 -5.92 -2.67
CA PRO A 105 -17.09 -5.16 -3.43
C PRO A 105 -17.07 -5.50 -4.93
N HIS A 106 -18.23 -5.34 -5.57
CA HIS A 106 -18.35 -5.42 -7.02
C HIS A 106 -17.69 -4.20 -7.70
N SER A 107 -17.24 -4.34 -8.95
CA SER A 107 -16.61 -3.26 -9.73
C SER A 107 -17.44 -1.97 -9.78
N ILE A 108 -18.77 -2.11 -9.97
CA ILE A 108 -19.73 -0.98 -9.90
C ILE A 108 -19.73 -0.29 -8.54
N THR A 109 -19.69 -1.07 -7.44
CA THR A 109 -19.65 -0.52 -6.07
C THR A 109 -18.38 0.26 -5.83
N ILE A 110 -17.23 -0.25 -6.31
CA ILE A 110 -15.93 0.42 -6.27
C ILE A 110 -16.02 1.74 -7.03
N CYS A 111 -16.50 1.71 -8.28
CA CYS A 111 -16.64 2.92 -9.07
C CYS A 111 -17.54 3.98 -8.43
N ARG A 112 -18.71 3.59 -7.91
CA ARG A 112 -19.65 4.53 -7.28
C ARG A 112 -19.08 5.23 -6.06
N ARG A 113 -18.16 4.59 -5.33
CA ARG A 113 -17.51 5.18 -4.16
C ARG A 113 -16.28 6.02 -4.50
N LEU A 114 -15.55 5.66 -5.55
CA LEU A 114 -14.32 6.36 -5.95
C LEU A 114 -14.56 7.52 -6.93
N SER A 115 -15.57 7.43 -7.78
CA SER A 115 -15.86 8.47 -8.77
C SER A 115 -16.71 9.58 -8.16
N TRP A 116 -16.09 10.74 -7.95
CA TRP A 116 -16.83 12.01 -7.86
C TRP A 116 -17.23 12.40 -9.28
N GLY A 117 -18.33 11.82 -9.78
CA GLY A 117 -18.87 12.12 -11.12
C GLY A 117 -18.46 11.11 -12.21
N GLY A 118 -19.23 10.04 -12.35
CA GLY A 118 -19.90 9.77 -13.63
C GLY A 118 -19.19 8.98 -14.73
N ASN A 119 -18.05 8.31 -14.54
CA ASN A 119 -17.58 7.34 -15.55
C ASN A 119 -17.04 6.04 -14.94
N CYS A 120 -17.81 4.97 -15.13
CA CYS A 120 -17.52 3.61 -14.66
C CYS A 120 -17.21 2.63 -15.81
N ILE A 121 -16.87 3.16 -16.99
CA ILE A 121 -16.71 2.41 -18.25
C ILE A 121 -15.22 2.31 -18.58
#